data_AF-A0AAD9IM28-F1
#
_entry.id   AF-A0AAD9IM28-F1
#
_cell.length_a   1.000
_cell.length_b   1.000
_cell.length_c   1.000
_cell.angle_alpha   90.00
_cell.angle_beta   90.00
_cell.angle_gamma   90.00
#
_symmetry.space_group_name_H-M   'P 1'
#
loop_
_entity.id
_entity.type
_entity.pdbx_description
1 polymer ?
#
loop_
_entity_poly.entity_id
_entity_poly.type
_entity_poly.pdbx_seq_one_letter_code
_entity_poly.pdbx_strand_id
1 'polypeptide(L)'
;MPRILHATGMLEEAQNWIQVHYPYWDRKGGRDHIWEYQHPLWLPKGHLRRLTKGPCYDPSKDLLVPAMHSPDTLRASPLMGKAPVPRTRLAIFKGRMQFHDLRYSRGTRQRLAKRAWQDDWDRRHGILVADHGNKTRKSYSELMASSVFCLAIIGDGWTTRVEDAMLHGCIPVLIMDGVDPIYANLINETDISSADRE
;
A
#
# COMPACT_ATOMS: atom_id res chain seq x y z
N MET A 1 -7.05 -11.44 21.39
CA MET A 1 -6.89 -10.18 20.63
C MET A 1 -5.60 -10.31 19.82
N PRO A 2 -5.61 -10.20 18.49
CA PRO A 2 -4.37 -10.28 17.71
C PRO A 2 -3.53 -9.04 18.01
N ARG A 3 -2.30 -9.24 18.50
CA ARG A 3 -1.41 -8.15 18.93
C ARG A 3 -0.77 -7.48 17.72
N ILE A 4 -0.57 -6.17 17.79
CA ILE A 4 0.06 -5.26 16.81
C ILE A 4 1.57 -5.54 16.62
N LEU A 5 2.05 -6.74 16.97
CA LEU A 5 3.47 -7.07 17.10
C LEU A 5 4.27 -6.94 15.79
N HIS A 6 3.62 -7.08 14.63
CA HIS A 6 4.33 -6.96 13.35
C HIS A 6 4.77 -5.52 13.07
N ALA A 7 3.90 -4.53 13.31
CA ALA A 7 4.27 -3.13 13.10
C ALA A 7 5.35 -2.69 14.09
N THR A 8 5.23 -3.09 15.35
CA THR A 8 6.25 -2.76 16.37
C THR A 8 7.59 -3.41 16.06
N GLY A 9 7.63 -4.69 15.68
CA GLY A 9 8.88 -5.37 15.31
C GLY A 9 9.54 -4.76 14.07
N MET A 10 8.76 -4.38 13.05
CA MET A 10 9.29 -3.72 11.86
C MET A 10 9.79 -2.30 12.14
N LEU A 11 9.12 -1.56 13.04
CA LEU A 11 9.58 -0.27 13.51
C LEU A 11 10.85 -0.39 14.37
N GLU A 12 10.97 -1.44 15.18
CA GLU A 12 12.18 -1.75 15.94
C GLU A 12 13.35 -2.13 15.03
N GLU A 13 13.12 -2.96 14.01
CA GLU A 13 14.15 -3.28 13.00
C GLU A 13 14.57 -2.03 12.21
N ALA A 14 13.63 -1.19 11.80
CA ALA A 14 13.93 0.07 11.13
C ALA A 14 14.71 1.02 12.04
N GLN A 15 14.34 1.13 13.32
CA GLN A 15 15.08 1.91 14.32
C GLN A 15 16.50 1.40 14.48
N ASN A 16 16.69 0.08 14.63
CA ASN A 16 18.02 -0.53 14.75
C ASN A 16 18.86 -0.25 13.50
N TRP A 17 18.30 -0.39 12.31
CA TRP A 17 18.99 -0.10 11.06
C TRP A 17 19.39 1.38 10.97
N ILE A 18 18.51 2.31 11.36
CA ILE A 18 18.80 3.75 11.40
C ILE A 18 19.94 4.05 12.39
N GLN A 19 19.91 3.45 13.58
CA GLN A 19 20.98 3.62 14.58
C GLN A 19 22.34 3.16 14.05
N VAL A 20 22.38 2.08 13.26
CA VAL A 20 23.61 1.56 12.65
C VAL A 20 24.13 2.49 11.54
N HIS A 21 23.27 3.03 10.69
CA HIS A 21 23.69 3.76 9.48
C HIS A 21 23.77 5.28 9.67
N TYR A 22 23.11 5.82 10.70
CA TYR A 22 23.02 7.26 10.95
C TYR A 22 23.41 7.58 12.41
N PRO A 23 24.72 7.68 12.73
CA PRO A 23 25.24 7.82 14.10
C PRO A 23 24.71 9.03 14.87
N TYR A 24 24.19 10.04 14.17
CA TYR A 24 23.59 11.23 14.76
C TYR A 24 22.22 10.96 15.40
N TRP A 25 21.55 9.87 15.06
CA TRP A 25 20.22 9.51 15.58
C TRP A 25 20.19 9.40 17.12
N ASP A 26 21.19 8.73 17.70
CA ASP A 26 21.28 8.51 19.14
C ASP A 26 21.59 9.79 19.93
N ARG A 27 22.07 10.84 19.26
CA ARG A 27 22.37 12.13 19.90
C ARG A 27 21.12 12.76 20.53
N LYS A 28 19.94 12.55 19.96
CA LYS A 28 18.67 13.05 20.51
C LYS A 28 17.59 11.98 20.68
N GLY A 29 17.90 10.71 20.41
CA GLY A 29 16.94 9.62 20.42
C GLY A 29 15.85 9.80 19.36
N GLY A 30 16.24 10.23 18.15
CA GLY A 30 15.33 10.41 17.01
C GLY A 30 14.38 11.61 17.07
N ARG A 31 14.36 12.39 18.17
CA ARG A 31 13.41 13.50 18.40
C ARG A 31 13.49 14.66 17.41
N ASP A 32 14.61 14.84 16.72
CA ASP A 32 14.81 15.84 15.68
C ASP A 32 14.84 15.26 14.26
N HIS A 33 14.60 13.96 14.11
CA HIS A 33 14.73 13.24 12.84
C HIS A 33 13.42 12.59 12.35
N ILE A 34 12.45 12.30 13.22
CA ILE A 34 11.13 11.75 12.81
C ILE A 34 10.11 12.88 12.70
N TRP A 35 9.58 13.08 11.49
CA TRP A 35 8.45 13.96 11.23
C TRP A 35 7.29 13.09 10.72
N GLU A 36 6.24 12.94 11.53
CA GLU A 36 5.04 12.23 11.10
C GLU A 36 4.25 13.12 10.15
N TYR A 37 4.18 12.74 8.87
CA TYR A 37 3.38 13.42 7.87
C TYR A 37 2.10 12.62 7.60
N GLN A 38 0.99 13.08 8.14
CA GLN A 38 -0.34 12.56 7.80
C GLN A 38 -0.94 13.35 6.62
N HIS A 39 -1.82 12.71 5.84
CA HIS A 39 -2.52 13.32 4.70
C HIS A 39 -3.09 14.70 5.07
N PRO A 40 -3.04 15.71 4.18
CA PRO A 40 -3.34 17.13 4.48
C PRO A 40 -4.72 17.44 5.08
N LEU A 41 -5.64 16.47 5.16
CA LEU A 41 -6.94 16.64 5.81
C LEU A 41 -6.85 16.84 7.33
N TRP A 42 -5.76 16.41 7.98
CA TRP A 42 -5.63 16.44 9.45
C TRP A 42 -4.48 17.31 9.97
N LEU A 43 -3.82 18.06 9.08
CA LEU A 43 -2.68 18.90 9.44
C LEU A 43 -3.11 20.34 9.76
N PRO A 44 -2.50 21.00 10.77
CA PRO A 44 -2.69 22.42 11.03
C PRO A 44 -2.56 23.30 9.77
N LYS A 45 -3.40 24.35 9.69
CA LYS A 45 -3.36 25.33 8.59
C LYS A 45 -1.93 25.88 8.41
N GLY A 46 -1.41 25.79 7.18
CA GLY A 46 -0.09 26.30 6.81
C GLY A 46 0.97 25.24 6.52
N HIS A 47 0.74 23.96 6.86
CA HIS A 47 1.69 22.88 6.55
C HIS A 47 1.84 22.56 5.07
N LEU A 48 0.84 22.91 4.25
CA LEU A 48 0.90 22.74 2.79
C LEU A 48 2.15 23.38 2.19
N ARG A 49 2.65 24.50 2.72
CA ARG A 49 3.85 25.18 2.18
C ARG A 49 5.14 24.33 2.27
N ARG A 50 5.17 23.31 3.13
CA ARG A 50 6.26 22.32 3.23
C ARG A 50 6.10 21.16 2.22
N LEU A 51 4.86 20.87 1.81
CA LEU A 51 4.51 19.84 0.82
C LEU A 51 4.46 20.38 -0.62
N THR A 52 4.17 21.68 -0.81
CA THR A 52 3.87 22.25 -2.12
C THR A 52 5.08 22.78 -2.88
N LYS A 53 6.30 22.62 -2.36
CA LYS A 53 7.54 23.16 -2.97
C LYS A 53 8.58 22.12 -3.37
N GLY A 54 8.31 20.83 -3.21
CA GLY A 54 9.22 19.74 -3.60
C GLY A 54 8.45 18.43 -3.79
N PRO A 55 9.12 17.34 -4.24
CA PRO A 55 8.50 16.01 -4.24
C PRO A 55 8.10 15.64 -2.81
N CYS A 56 7.03 14.86 -2.65
CA CYS A 56 6.55 14.41 -1.34
C CYS A 56 7.56 13.51 -0.60
N TYR A 57 8.59 13.04 -1.31
CA TYR A 57 9.57 12.06 -0.91
C TYR A 57 10.88 12.31 -1.68
N ASP A 58 12.02 12.20 -1.00
CA ASP A 58 13.37 12.25 -1.56
C ASP A 58 14.15 10.97 -1.14
N PRO A 59 14.37 10.02 -2.06
CA PRO A 59 15.00 8.74 -1.75
C PRO A 59 16.44 8.85 -1.26
N SER A 60 17.10 10.01 -1.43
CA SER A 60 18.46 10.22 -0.94
C SER A 60 18.55 10.45 0.57
N LYS A 61 17.43 10.80 1.23
CA LYS A 61 17.42 11.19 2.65
C LYS A 61 16.19 10.71 3.43
N ASP A 62 15.09 10.40 2.75
CA ASP A 62 13.83 10.02 3.37
C ASP A 62 13.68 8.50 3.37
N LEU A 63 13.14 7.96 4.47
CA LEU A 63 12.84 6.53 4.61
C LEU A 63 11.33 6.28 4.42
N LEU A 64 10.98 5.33 3.55
CA LEU A 64 9.61 4.84 3.44
C LEU A 64 9.33 3.83 4.56
N VAL A 65 8.54 4.25 5.54
CA VAL A 65 8.12 3.40 6.66
C VAL A 65 6.72 2.84 6.38
N PRO A 66 6.45 1.57 6.71
CA PRO A 66 5.14 0.99 6.50
C PRO A 66 4.01 1.73 7.23
N ALA A 67 2.82 1.75 6.62
CA ALA A 67 1.66 2.29 7.27
C ALA A 67 1.23 1.41 8.45
N MET A 68 0.83 2.06 9.55
CA MET A 68 0.21 1.34 10.66
C MET A 68 -1.20 0.91 10.27
N HIS A 69 -1.41 -0.41 10.28
CA HIS A 69 -2.71 -1.01 9.97
C HIS A 69 -3.56 -1.17 11.22
N SER A 70 -4.85 -0.88 11.11
CA SER A 70 -5.78 -1.22 12.18
C SER A 70 -5.94 -2.75 12.25
N PRO A 71 -6.23 -3.32 13.44
CA PRO A 71 -6.49 -4.76 13.57
C PRO A 71 -7.62 -5.27 12.65
N ASP A 72 -8.55 -4.39 12.30
CA ASP A 72 -9.66 -4.72 11.41
C ASP A 72 -9.23 -4.97 9.97
N THR A 73 -8.22 -4.25 9.47
CA THR A 73 -7.66 -4.45 8.12
C THR A 73 -7.11 -5.86 7.95
N LEU A 74 -6.57 -6.45 9.02
CA LEU A 74 -5.92 -7.76 9.01
C LEU A 74 -6.78 -8.89 9.58
N ARG A 75 -8.07 -8.63 9.84
CA ARG A 75 -8.96 -9.53 10.58
C ARG A 75 -9.06 -10.95 10.01
N ALA A 76 -8.96 -11.10 8.69
CA ALA A 76 -9.02 -12.38 7.99
C ALA A 76 -7.64 -12.89 7.53
N SER A 77 -6.55 -12.21 7.86
CA SER A 77 -5.20 -12.59 7.42
C SER A 77 -4.76 -13.92 8.05
N PRO A 78 -4.36 -14.92 7.24
CA PRO A 78 -3.74 -16.14 7.75
C PRO A 78 -2.41 -15.87 8.46
N LEU A 79 -1.66 -14.86 8.03
CA LEU A 79 -0.39 -14.47 8.64
C LEU A 79 -0.57 -13.84 10.03
N MET A 80 -1.77 -13.34 10.34
CA MET A 80 -2.14 -12.87 11.68
C MET A 80 -2.81 -13.97 12.53
N GLY A 81 -2.61 -15.25 12.19
CA GLY A 81 -3.11 -16.39 12.95
C GLY A 81 -4.54 -16.81 12.65
N LYS A 82 -5.13 -16.34 11.53
CA LYS A 82 -6.37 -16.94 11.02
C LYS A 82 -6.08 -18.23 10.26
N ALA A 83 -7.10 -19.09 10.17
CA ALA A 83 -7.01 -20.29 9.35
C ALA A 83 -6.74 -19.89 7.88
N PRO A 84 -5.79 -20.56 7.21
CA PRO A 84 -5.60 -20.40 5.76
C PRO A 84 -6.92 -20.65 5.03
N VAL A 85 -7.27 -19.76 4.11
CA VAL A 85 -8.46 -19.91 3.26
C VAL A 85 -8.03 -20.29 1.84
N PRO A 86 -8.81 -21.13 1.12
CA PRO A 86 -8.54 -21.40 -0.29
C PRO A 86 -8.57 -20.12 -1.13
N ARG A 87 -7.61 -19.98 -2.04
CA ARG A 87 -7.53 -18.87 -2.99
C ARG A 87 -8.52 -19.12 -4.13
N THR A 88 -9.73 -18.58 -4.00
CA THR A 88 -10.83 -18.80 -4.96
C THR A 88 -10.90 -17.76 -6.07
N ARG A 89 -10.21 -16.62 -5.93
CA ARG A 89 -10.15 -15.56 -6.96
C ARG A 89 -8.75 -15.45 -7.51
N LEU A 90 -8.66 -15.14 -8.80
CA LEU A 90 -7.39 -14.88 -9.44
C LEU A 90 -6.81 -13.56 -8.95
N ALA A 91 -7.58 -12.47 -9.04
CA ALA A 91 -7.08 -11.16 -8.61
C ALA A 91 -8.14 -10.26 -7.98
N ILE A 92 -7.69 -9.29 -7.18
CA ILE A 92 -8.56 -8.31 -6.53
C ILE A 92 -7.98 -6.89 -6.59
N PHE A 93 -8.84 -5.94 -6.90
CA PHE A 93 -8.72 -4.53 -6.55
C PHE A 93 -10.01 -4.05 -5.88
N LYS A 94 -9.92 -3.49 -4.68
CA LYS A 94 -11.02 -2.73 -4.09
C LYS A 94 -10.49 -1.41 -3.54
N GLY A 95 -11.00 -0.28 -4.02
CA GLY A 95 -10.45 1.03 -3.64
C GLY A 95 -11.18 2.19 -4.27
N ARG A 96 -10.89 3.42 -3.82
CA ARG A 96 -11.49 4.64 -4.38
C ARG A 96 -11.08 4.77 -5.85
N MET A 97 -12.07 4.87 -6.74
CA MET A 97 -11.87 5.06 -8.17
C MET A 97 -11.84 6.53 -8.57
N GLN A 98 -12.47 7.44 -7.82
CA GLN A 98 -12.43 8.89 -8.09
C GLN A 98 -12.70 9.23 -9.57
N PHE A 99 -13.81 8.76 -10.15
CA PHE A 99 -14.11 8.95 -11.58
C PHE A 99 -14.16 10.42 -12.03
N HIS A 100 -14.41 11.35 -11.09
CA HIS A 100 -14.45 12.79 -11.35
C HIS A 100 -13.09 13.49 -11.21
N ASP A 101 -12.05 12.80 -10.72
CA ASP A 101 -10.70 13.37 -10.55
C ASP A 101 -9.65 12.39 -11.04
N LEU A 102 -9.36 12.43 -12.34
CA LEU A 102 -8.40 11.52 -12.97
C LEU A 102 -6.98 11.67 -12.43
N ARG A 103 -6.63 12.84 -11.88
CA ARG A 103 -5.31 13.12 -11.30
C ARG A 103 -5.00 12.19 -10.13
N TYR A 104 -6.04 11.80 -9.37
CA TYR A 104 -5.94 10.89 -8.23
C TYR A 104 -5.23 9.58 -8.56
N SER A 105 -5.29 9.08 -9.79
CA SER A 105 -4.59 7.84 -10.17
C SER A 105 -4.08 7.86 -11.60
N ARG A 106 -3.81 9.07 -12.12
CA ARG A 106 -3.41 9.32 -13.51
C ARG A 106 -4.29 8.61 -14.57
N GLY A 107 -5.58 8.44 -14.25
CA GLY A 107 -6.54 7.71 -15.09
C GLY A 107 -6.45 6.18 -15.06
N THR A 108 -5.47 5.57 -14.37
CA THR A 108 -5.22 4.12 -14.40
C THR A 108 -6.35 3.30 -13.79
N ARG A 109 -6.79 3.65 -12.57
CA ARG A 109 -7.90 2.95 -11.90
C ARG A 109 -9.19 3.02 -12.71
N GLN A 110 -9.49 4.18 -13.30
CA GLN A 110 -10.72 4.41 -14.06
C GLN A 110 -10.71 3.65 -15.38
N ARG A 111 -9.59 3.63 -16.11
CA ARG A 111 -9.44 2.85 -17.35
C ARG A 111 -9.58 1.35 -17.07
N LEU A 112 -8.86 0.84 -16.05
CA LEU A 112 -8.93 -0.57 -15.68
C LEU A 112 -10.35 -0.96 -15.25
N ALA A 113 -11.01 -0.16 -14.41
CA ALA A 113 -12.37 -0.42 -13.96
C ALA A 113 -13.37 -0.45 -15.14
N LYS A 114 -13.29 0.52 -16.06
CA LYS A 114 -14.14 0.53 -17.27
C LYS A 114 -13.99 -0.76 -18.07
N ARG A 115 -12.75 -1.19 -18.32
CA ARG A 115 -12.48 -2.42 -19.09
C ARG A 115 -12.97 -3.66 -18.35
N ALA A 116 -12.62 -3.78 -17.07
CA ALA A 116 -12.98 -4.93 -16.24
C ALA A 116 -14.49 -5.11 -16.10
N TRP A 117 -15.25 -4.01 -16.04
CA TRP A 117 -16.71 -4.05 -15.94
C TRP A 117 -17.39 -4.29 -17.29
N GLN A 118 -16.89 -3.70 -18.37
CA GLN A 118 -17.41 -3.95 -19.73
C GLN A 118 -17.28 -5.42 -20.13
N ASP A 119 -16.16 -6.06 -19.78
CA ASP A 119 -15.88 -7.45 -20.14
C ASP A 119 -16.27 -8.45 -19.04
N ASP A 120 -16.83 -8.01 -17.92
CA ASP A 120 -17.25 -8.88 -16.81
C ASP A 120 -16.12 -9.79 -16.27
N TRP A 121 -14.97 -9.18 -15.95
CA TRP A 121 -13.76 -9.90 -15.50
C TRP A 121 -13.96 -10.73 -14.23
N ASP A 122 -14.85 -10.32 -13.32
CA ASP A 122 -15.10 -11.08 -12.09
C ASP A 122 -15.65 -12.46 -12.41
N ARG A 123 -16.67 -12.54 -13.28
CA ARG A 123 -17.27 -13.82 -13.67
C ARG A 123 -16.38 -14.61 -14.64
N ARG A 124 -15.74 -13.94 -15.60
CA ARG A 124 -14.97 -14.63 -16.66
C ARG A 124 -13.59 -15.10 -16.22
N HIS A 125 -12.94 -14.34 -15.35
CA HIS A 125 -11.54 -14.54 -14.99
C HIS A 125 -11.31 -14.63 -13.47
N GLY A 126 -12.35 -14.41 -12.65
CA GLY A 126 -12.17 -14.33 -11.20
C GLY A 126 -11.36 -13.12 -10.77
N ILE A 127 -11.38 -12.03 -11.56
CA ILE A 127 -10.68 -10.78 -11.29
C ILE A 127 -11.70 -9.73 -10.86
N LEU A 128 -11.76 -9.45 -9.56
CA LEU A 128 -12.69 -8.46 -9.02
C LEU A 128 -12.03 -7.08 -9.01
N VAL A 129 -12.61 -6.12 -9.73
CA VAL A 129 -12.26 -4.70 -9.66
C VAL A 129 -13.47 -3.94 -9.14
N ALA A 130 -13.36 -3.32 -7.96
CA ALA A 130 -14.48 -2.68 -7.28
C ALA A 130 -14.11 -1.32 -6.68
N ASP A 131 -15.06 -0.38 -6.68
CA ASP A 131 -14.90 0.88 -5.95
C ASP A 131 -15.04 0.66 -4.43
N HIS A 132 -14.50 1.59 -3.63
CA HIS A 132 -14.61 1.53 -2.17
C HIS A 132 -16.06 1.42 -1.68
N GLY A 133 -17.01 2.08 -2.36
CA GLY A 133 -18.43 2.11 -2.01
C GLY A 133 -19.21 0.86 -2.44
N ASN A 134 -18.64 0.02 -3.32
CA ASN A 134 -19.32 -1.22 -3.71
C ASN A 134 -19.45 -2.16 -2.51
N LYS A 135 -20.70 -2.55 -2.20
CA LYS A 135 -20.98 -3.59 -1.20
C LYS A 135 -20.63 -4.96 -1.79
N THR A 136 -19.78 -5.69 -1.09
CA THR A 136 -19.35 -7.05 -1.43
C THR A 136 -19.83 -8.02 -0.36
N ARG A 137 -20.04 -9.29 -0.72
CA ARG A 137 -20.42 -10.33 0.26
C ARG A 137 -19.33 -10.60 1.30
N LYS A 138 -18.07 -10.51 0.87
CA LYS A 138 -16.88 -10.64 1.71
C LYS A 138 -16.35 -9.24 2.05
N SER A 139 -15.78 -9.08 3.24
CA SER A 139 -15.01 -7.89 3.64
C SER A 139 -13.73 -7.74 2.80
N TYR A 140 -13.10 -6.57 2.85
CA TYR A 140 -11.83 -6.33 2.15
C TYR A 140 -10.74 -7.34 2.57
N SER A 141 -10.56 -7.55 3.87
CA SER A 141 -9.60 -8.51 4.42
C SER A 141 -9.85 -9.93 3.91
N GLU A 142 -11.11 -10.38 3.88
CA GLU A 142 -11.48 -11.71 3.37
C GLU A 142 -11.28 -11.83 1.85
N LEU A 143 -11.53 -10.75 1.09
CA LEU A 143 -11.26 -10.72 -0.34
C LEU A 143 -9.76 -10.89 -0.62
N MET A 144 -8.91 -10.19 0.14
CA MET A 144 -7.45 -10.31 0.00
C MET A 144 -6.96 -11.70 0.40
N ALA A 145 -7.41 -12.22 1.54
CA ALA A 145 -7.04 -13.56 2.01
C ALA A 145 -7.44 -14.67 1.03
N SER A 146 -8.51 -14.48 0.25
CA SER A 146 -9.02 -15.47 -0.71
C SER A 146 -8.65 -15.20 -2.18
N SER A 147 -7.75 -14.25 -2.46
CA SER A 147 -7.28 -13.93 -3.82
C SER A 147 -5.81 -14.28 -4.02
N VAL A 148 -5.42 -14.76 -5.20
CA VAL A 148 -4.00 -15.06 -5.51
C VAL A 148 -3.21 -13.77 -5.66
N PHE A 149 -3.68 -12.86 -6.53
CA PHE A 149 -3.05 -11.58 -6.83
C PHE A 149 -3.83 -10.40 -6.25
N CYS A 150 -3.13 -9.41 -5.72
CA CYS A 150 -3.72 -8.17 -5.21
C CYS A 150 -3.15 -7.00 -5.99
N LEU A 151 -4.00 -6.34 -6.77
CA LEU A 151 -3.59 -5.22 -7.61
C LEU A 151 -3.30 -4.01 -6.73
N ALA A 152 -2.04 -3.60 -6.65
CA ALA A 152 -1.59 -2.38 -6.02
C ALA A 152 -1.53 -1.28 -7.08
N ILE A 153 -2.66 -0.60 -7.30
CA ILE A 153 -2.77 0.46 -8.31
C ILE A 153 -2.55 1.82 -7.65
N ILE A 154 -1.79 2.72 -8.30
CA ILE A 154 -1.56 4.09 -7.81
C ILE A 154 -2.84 4.80 -7.39
N GLY A 155 -2.75 5.51 -6.28
CA GLY A 155 -3.67 6.56 -5.85
C GLY A 155 -2.96 7.92 -5.88
N ASP A 156 -3.28 8.78 -4.92
CA ASP A 156 -2.83 10.18 -4.85
C ASP A 156 -1.35 10.35 -4.44
N GLY A 157 -0.48 9.46 -4.91
CA GLY A 157 0.96 9.48 -4.66
C GLY A 157 1.51 8.32 -3.83
N TRP A 158 0.69 7.58 -3.08
CA TRP A 158 1.12 6.37 -2.36
C TRP A 158 -0.03 5.38 -2.15
N THR A 159 0.28 4.13 -1.77
CA THR A 159 -0.75 3.14 -1.39
C THR A 159 -0.25 2.13 -0.36
N THR A 160 -1.08 1.81 0.62
CA THR A 160 -0.85 0.70 1.58
C THR A 160 -1.06 -0.69 0.99
N ARG A 161 -1.37 -0.78 -0.32
CA ARG A 161 -1.93 -2.00 -0.92
C ARG A 161 -0.89 -3.10 -1.07
N VAL A 162 0.38 -2.71 -1.23
CA VAL A 162 1.50 -3.65 -1.27
C VAL A 162 1.60 -4.37 0.08
N GLU A 163 1.53 -3.61 1.16
CA GLU A 163 1.60 -4.12 2.53
C GLU A 163 0.37 -4.96 2.86
N ASP A 164 -0.83 -4.46 2.55
CA ASP A 164 -2.07 -5.20 2.73
C ASP A 164 -1.98 -6.57 2.03
N ALA A 165 -1.45 -6.59 0.80
CA ALA A 165 -1.28 -7.82 0.02
C ALA A 165 -0.32 -8.78 0.72
N MET A 166 0.88 -8.32 1.05
CA MET A 166 1.89 -9.09 1.76
C MET A 166 1.35 -9.65 3.07
N LEU A 167 0.70 -8.80 3.88
CA LEU A 167 0.14 -9.16 5.18
C LEU A 167 -1.04 -10.13 5.09
N HIS A 168 -1.66 -10.32 3.92
CA HIS A 168 -2.68 -11.36 3.69
C HIS A 168 -2.14 -12.57 2.90
N GLY A 169 -0.83 -12.62 2.62
CA GLY A 169 -0.22 -13.63 1.75
C GLY A 169 -0.75 -13.58 0.31
N CYS A 170 -1.26 -12.43 -0.12
CA CYS A 170 -1.70 -12.18 -1.49
C CYS A 170 -0.53 -11.58 -2.28
N ILE A 171 -0.29 -12.05 -3.50
CA ILE A 171 0.85 -11.61 -4.31
C ILE A 171 0.59 -10.19 -4.82
N PRO A 172 1.36 -9.16 -4.41
CA PRO A 172 1.14 -7.79 -4.89
C PRO A 172 1.49 -7.70 -6.38
N VAL A 173 0.59 -7.10 -7.16
CA VAL A 173 0.84 -6.72 -8.56
C VAL A 173 0.92 -5.20 -8.62
N LEU A 174 2.14 -4.67 -8.80
CA LEU A 174 2.41 -3.24 -8.81
C LEU A 174 1.95 -2.64 -10.14
N ILE A 175 1.04 -1.66 -10.08
CA ILE A 175 0.58 -0.87 -11.23
C ILE A 175 0.74 0.60 -10.84
N MET A 176 2.00 1.03 -10.72
CA MET A 176 2.38 2.25 -10.00
C MET A 176 3.55 3.03 -10.61
N ASP A 177 3.51 3.30 -11.91
CA ASP A 177 4.63 3.95 -12.60
C ASP A 177 5.06 5.28 -11.94
N GLY A 178 6.35 5.42 -11.65
CA GLY A 178 6.93 6.62 -11.03
C GLY A 178 6.41 6.89 -9.62
N VAL A 179 6.12 5.84 -8.86
CA VAL A 179 5.83 5.88 -7.42
C VAL A 179 6.53 4.72 -6.75
N ASP A 180 7.44 5.02 -5.83
CA ASP A 180 8.18 4.01 -5.09
C ASP A 180 7.26 3.33 -4.05
N PRO A 181 7.10 1.99 -4.07
CA PRO A 181 6.41 1.26 -3.03
C PRO A 181 7.21 1.27 -1.72
N ILE A 182 6.52 0.93 -0.65
CA ILE A 182 7.15 0.72 0.65
C ILE A 182 8.11 -0.47 0.50
N TYR A 183 9.33 -0.30 1.01
CA TYR A 183 10.52 -1.14 0.81
C TYR A 183 11.26 -1.00 -0.53
N ALA A 184 10.98 -0.02 -1.39
CA ALA A 184 11.78 0.22 -2.60
C ALA A 184 13.29 0.42 -2.30
N ASN A 185 13.61 0.90 -1.10
CA ASN A 185 14.96 1.07 -0.60
C ASN A 185 15.62 -0.23 -0.09
N LEU A 186 14.86 -1.30 0.09
CA LEU A 186 15.33 -2.62 0.53
C LEU A 186 15.22 -3.68 -0.58
N ILE A 187 14.21 -3.56 -1.42
CA ILE A 187 13.90 -4.47 -2.53
C ILE A 187 13.99 -3.68 -3.82
N ASN A 188 14.94 -4.03 -4.67
CA ASN A 188 15.06 -3.45 -5.99
C ASN A 188 13.90 -3.94 -6.87
N GLU A 189 13.01 -3.02 -7.24
CA GLU A 189 11.83 -3.34 -8.05
C GLU A 189 12.16 -3.92 -9.43
N THR A 190 13.34 -3.64 -9.97
CA THR A 190 13.78 -4.24 -11.24
C THR A 190 14.00 -5.74 -11.14
N ASP A 191 14.16 -6.28 -9.92
CA ASP A 191 14.32 -7.72 -9.69
C ASP A 191 12.97 -8.46 -9.66
N ILE A 192 11.85 -7.73 -9.54
CA ILE A 192 10.51 -8.29 -9.36
C ILE A 192 9.46 -7.73 -10.33
N SER A 193 9.83 -6.77 -11.16
CA SER A 193 8.97 -6.20 -12.20
C SER A 193 9.29 -6.80 -13.57
N SER A 194 8.24 -7.23 -14.28
CA SER A 194 8.31 -7.50 -15.71
C SER A 194 7.98 -6.21 -16.47
N ALA A 195 8.82 -5.20 -16.34
CA ALA A 195 8.74 -4.04 -17.22
C ALA A 195 9.51 -4.39 -18.50
N ASP A 196 8.79 -4.55 -19.62
CA ASP A 196 9.42 -4.60 -20.93
C ASP A 196 10.21 -3.29 -21.11
N ARG A 197 11.54 -3.42 -21.14
CA ARG A 197 12.45 -2.33 -21.50
C ARG A 197 12.32 -2.13 -23.01
N GLU A 198 11.54 -1.14 -23.44
CA GLU A 198 11.71 -0.53 -24.77
C GLU A 198 12.86 0.48 -24.75
#